data_AF-A0A369VN95-F1
#
_entry.id   AF-A0A369VN95-F1
#
_cell.length_a   1.000
_cell.length_b   1.000
_cell.length_c   1.000
_cell.angle_alpha   90.00
_cell.angle_beta   90.00
_cell.angle_gamma   90.00
#
_symmetry.space_group_name_H-M   'P 1'
#
loop_
_entity.id
_entity.type
_entity.pdbx_description
1 polymer ?
#
loop_
_entity_poly.entity_id
_entity_poly.type
_entity_poly.pdbx_seq_one_letter_code
_entity_poly.pdbx_strand_id
1 'polypeptide(L)'
;MSERVQQHDCDVITQYRDEIYARMPDAAQGALNAFIRNLFGDDGLVRAYLHPVATPAGEPATMPLDLCERAANQASRYPRLLHRHERELAAVAAFVQSCGYYWCAYQQVLGRPAAQNAETMRFYRSRIASAHKALLEEPLRQLRRCHADLGYTLAQVLGMEHDDTADPQQVARIQAALGSVMMQMP
;
A
#
# COMPACT_ATOMS: atom_id res chain seq x y z
N MET A 1 1.08 -21.49 29.23
CA MET A 1 0.71 -20.08 28.99
C MET A 1 1.18 -19.55 27.65
N SER A 2 2.28 -20.05 27.08
CA SER A 2 2.80 -19.61 25.76
C SER A 2 1.88 -19.93 24.58
N GLU A 3 1.23 -21.11 24.57
CA GLU A 3 0.37 -21.55 23.45
C GLU A 3 -0.92 -20.74 23.31
N ARG A 4 -1.57 -20.39 24.45
CA ARG A 4 -2.82 -19.59 24.41
C ARG A 4 -2.61 -18.16 23.92
N VAL A 5 -1.44 -17.57 24.20
CA VAL A 5 -1.09 -16.22 23.73
C VAL A 5 -0.77 -16.24 22.23
N GLN A 6 -0.01 -17.25 21.77
CA GLN A 6 0.28 -17.43 20.34
C GLN A 6 -0.97 -17.72 19.52
N GLN A 7 -1.92 -18.48 20.08
CA GLN A 7 -3.17 -18.81 19.40
C GLN A 7 -4.10 -17.58 19.30
N HIS A 8 -4.20 -16.78 20.37
CA HIS A 8 -4.94 -15.52 20.34
C HIS A 8 -4.36 -14.51 19.34
N ASP A 9 -3.04 -14.38 19.27
CA ASP A 9 -2.38 -13.50 18.29
C ASP A 9 -2.61 -13.96 16.84
N CYS A 10 -2.68 -15.27 16.60
CA CYS A 10 -2.96 -15.85 15.28
C CYS A 10 -4.42 -15.61 14.86
N ASP A 11 -5.36 -15.69 15.81
CA ASP A 11 -6.77 -15.42 15.56
C ASP A 11 -7.02 -13.94 15.24
N VAL A 12 -6.39 -13.01 15.98
CA VAL A 12 -6.50 -11.56 15.76
C VAL A 12 -5.91 -11.16 14.41
N ILE A 13 -4.74 -11.69 14.04
CA ILE A 13 -4.13 -11.32 12.77
C ILE A 13 -4.90 -11.84 11.55
N THR A 14 -5.58 -12.97 11.72
CA THR A 14 -6.48 -13.52 10.69
C THR A 14 -7.69 -12.60 10.52
N GLN A 15 -8.30 -12.16 11.62
CA GLN A 15 -9.39 -11.18 11.58
C GLN A 15 -8.98 -9.86 10.91
N TYR A 16 -7.77 -9.36 11.20
CA TYR A 16 -7.27 -8.13 10.55
C TYR A 16 -7.05 -8.31 9.05
N ARG A 17 -6.56 -9.47 8.62
CA ARG A 17 -6.45 -9.78 7.18
C ARG A 17 -7.82 -9.80 6.53
N ASP A 18 -8.81 -10.44 7.16
CA ASP A 18 -10.16 -10.50 6.64
C ASP A 18 -10.78 -9.11 6.50
N GLU A 19 -10.53 -8.21 7.45
CA GLU A 19 -10.97 -6.82 7.37
C GLU A 19 -10.31 -6.07 6.19
N ILE A 20 -8.99 -6.23 6.00
CA ILE A 20 -8.30 -5.66 4.83
C ILE A 20 -8.91 -6.22 3.54
N TYR A 21 -9.14 -7.53 3.47
CA TYR A 21 -9.68 -8.20 2.29
C TYR A 21 -11.13 -7.79 1.97
N ALA A 22 -11.93 -7.50 2.99
CA ALA A 22 -13.29 -6.99 2.82
C ALA A 22 -13.32 -5.56 2.26
N ARG A 23 -12.23 -4.80 2.43
CA ARG A 23 -12.11 -3.39 2.01
C ARG A 23 -11.13 -3.20 0.85
N MET A 24 -10.63 -4.30 0.30
CA MET A 24 -9.86 -4.27 -0.94
C MET A 24 -10.71 -3.65 -2.06
N PRO A 25 -10.08 -2.98 -3.04
CA PRO A 25 -10.84 -2.48 -4.18
C PRO A 25 -11.57 -3.62 -4.88
N ASP A 26 -12.89 -3.53 -5.07
CA ASP A 26 -13.70 -4.53 -5.80
C ASP A 26 -13.15 -4.81 -7.21
N ALA A 27 -12.49 -3.79 -7.76
CA ALA A 27 -11.76 -3.76 -9.01
C ALA A 27 -10.58 -4.76 -9.05
N ALA A 28 -10.02 -5.16 -7.90
CA ALA A 28 -8.90 -6.08 -7.80
C ALA A 28 -9.35 -7.53 -7.97
N GLN A 29 -9.54 -7.94 -9.24
CA GLN A 29 -9.89 -9.31 -9.62
C GLN A 29 -8.66 -10.09 -10.10
N GLY A 30 -8.75 -11.43 -10.09
CA GLY A 30 -7.73 -12.33 -10.62
C GLY A 30 -6.33 -12.06 -10.05
N ALA A 31 -5.38 -11.74 -10.92
CA ALA A 31 -3.97 -11.55 -10.56
C ALA A 31 -3.74 -10.38 -9.60
N LEU A 32 -4.52 -9.30 -9.71
CA LEU A 32 -4.44 -8.16 -8.78
C LEU A 32 -4.95 -8.52 -7.39
N ASN A 33 -5.96 -9.39 -7.29
CA ASN A 33 -6.42 -9.93 -6.02
C ASN A 33 -5.30 -10.74 -5.34
N ALA A 34 -4.68 -11.64 -6.10
CA ALA A 34 -3.57 -12.46 -5.62
C ALA A 34 -2.38 -11.60 -5.17
N PHE A 35 -2.04 -10.55 -5.93
CA PHE A 35 -1.00 -9.59 -5.56
C PHE A 35 -1.26 -8.96 -4.18
N ILE A 36 -2.48 -8.44 -3.94
CA ILE A 36 -2.81 -7.82 -2.65
C ILE A 36 -2.77 -8.87 -1.52
N ARG A 37 -3.29 -10.08 -1.76
CA ARG A 37 -3.24 -11.17 -0.76
C ARG A 37 -1.81 -11.54 -0.39
N ASN A 38 -0.91 -11.61 -1.38
CA ASN A 38 0.50 -11.89 -1.17
C ASN A 38 1.18 -10.76 -0.37
N LEU A 39 0.87 -9.50 -0.67
CA LEU A 39 1.39 -8.35 0.06
C LEU A 39 0.97 -8.38 1.54
N PHE A 40 -0.31 -8.60 1.82
CA PHE A 40 -0.83 -8.73 3.19
C PHE A 40 -0.65 -10.14 3.78
N GLY A 41 0.23 -10.95 3.17
CA GLY A 41 0.80 -12.13 3.81
C GLY A 41 1.71 -11.77 4.99
N ASP A 42 2.27 -10.55 5.02
CA ASP A 42 3.11 -10.07 6.13
C ASP A 42 2.27 -9.60 7.33
N ASP A 43 2.39 -10.29 8.48
CA ASP A 43 1.67 -9.95 9.72
C ASP A 43 1.98 -8.52 10.21
N GLY A 44 3.22 -8.05 10.04
CA GLY A 44 3.64 -6.72 10.46
C GLY A 44 2.96 -5.62 9.66
N LEU A 45 2.82 -5.82 8.35
CA LEU A 45 2.10 -4.90 7.47
C LEU A 45 0.59 -4.89 7.75
N VAL A 46 -0.01 -6.05 8.02
CA VAL A 46 -1.42 -6.14 8.39
C VAL A 46 -1.69 -5.34 9.67
N ARG A 47 -0.85 -5.50 10.70
CA ARG A 47 -0.96 -4.70 11.93
C ARG A 47 -0.78 -3.22 11.67
N ALA A 48 0.14 -2.84 10.77
CA ALA A 48 0.38 -1.45 10.42
C ALA A 48 -0.85 -0.77 9.77
N TYR A 49 -1.60 -1.50 8.94
CA TYR A 49 -2.80 -0.96 8.30
C TYR A 49 -3.97 -0.74 9.28
N LEU A 50 -3.94 -1.48 10.38
CA LEU A 50 -4.95 -1.46 11.45
C LEU A 50 -4.45 -0.72 12.70
N HIS A 51 -3.39 0.08 12.57
CA HIS A 51 -2.88 0.91 13.65
C HIS A 51 -3.11 2.40 13.34
N PRO A 52 -3.81 3.14 14.21
CA PRO A 52 -4.05 4.57 13.98
C PRO A 52 -2.74 5.33 13.81
N VAL A 53 -2.66 6.17 12.78
CA VAL A 53 -1.55 7.11 12.60
C VAL A 53 -1.99 8.50 13.02
N ALA A 54 -1.09 9.21 13.72
CA ALA A 54 -1.33 10.60 14.09
C ALA A 54 -1.34 11.46 12.81
N THR A 55 -2.41 12.23 12.65
CA THR A 55 -2.57 13.27 11.63
C THR A 55 -2.00 14.60 12.15
N PRO A 56 -1.77 15.59 11.28
CA PRO A 56 -1.33 16.93 11.69
C PRO A 56 -2.22 17.51 12.81
N ALA A 57 -1.64 18.40 13.62
CA ALA A 57 -2.20 18.83 14.90
C ALA A 57 -3.66 19.32 14.83
N GLY A 58 -4.56 18.58 15.48
CA GLY A 58 -5.99 18.93 15.64
C GLY A 58 -6.96 17.94 15.01
N GLU A 59 -6.49 17.02 14.18
CA GLU A 59 -7.32 15.98 13.58
C GLU A 59 -7.31 14.67 14.38
N PRO A 60 -8.40 13.89 14.34
CA PRO A 60 -8.42 12.56 14.93
C PRO A 60 -7.43 11.65 14.20
N ALA A 61 -6.75 10.79 14.96
CA ALA A 61 -5.94 9.72 14.39
C ALA A 61 -6.80 8.92 13.41
N THR A 62 -6.29 8.72 12.20
CA THR A 62 -7.04 8.04 11.14
C THR A 62 -6.43 6.67 10.89
N MET A 63 -7.29 5.68 10.62
CA MET A 63 -6.82 4.34 10.27
C MET A 63 -6.22 4.34 8.86
N PRO A 64 -5.01 3.81 8.66
CA PRO A 64 -4.43 3.66 7.33
C PRO A 64 -5.33 2.93 6.34
N LEU A 65 -6.05 1.89 6.79
CA LEU A 65 -7.00 1.17 5.94
C LEU A 65 -8.11 2.09 5.39
N ASP A 66 -8.64 3.02 6.20
CA ASP A 66 -9.65 4.00 5.77
C ASP A 66 -9.10 4.98 4.73
N LEU A 67 -7.83 5.37 4.87
CA LEU A 67 -7.15 6.26 3.94
C LEU A 67 -6.91 5.55 2.60
N CYS A 68 -6.42 4.31 2.64
CA CYS A 68 -6.16 3.49 1.47
C CYS A 68 -7.43 3.14 0.69
N GLU A 69 -8.52 2.78 1.37
CA GLU A 69 -9.80 2.50 0.72
C GLU A 69 -10.36 3.74 0.01
N ARG A 70 -10.36 4.90 0.69
CA ARG A 70 -10.78 6.17 0.08
C ARG A 70 -9.91 6.52 -1.12
N ALA A 71 -8.59 6.36 -0.98
CA ALA A 71 -7.64 6.61 -2.04
C ALA A 71 -7.89 5.73 -3.27
N ALA A 72 -8.13 4.43 -3.07
CA ALA A 72 -8.44 3.50 -4.14
C ALA A 72 -9.75 3.84 -4.86
N ASN A 73 -10.81 4.11 -4.10
CA ASN A 73 -12.11 4.50 -4.63
C ASN A 73 -12.01 5.78 -5.46
N GLN A 74 -11.20 6.74 -5.02
CA GLN A 74 -11.00 7.98 -5.77
C GLN A 74 -10.13 7.80 -7.01
N ALA A 75 -9.00 7.11 -6.91
CA ALA A 75 -8.09 6.87 -8.03
C ALA A 75 -8.78 6.14 -9.18
N SER A 76 -9.62 5.14 -8.87
CA SER A 76 -10.38 4.38 -9.87
C SER A 76 -11.39 5.22 -10.68
N ARG A 77 -11.82 6.35 -10.13
CA ARG A 77 -12.80 7.28 -10.73
C ARG A 77 -12.13 8.42 -11.50
N TYR A 78 -10.80 8.43 -11.60
CA TYR A 78 -10.09 9.50 -12.28
C TYR A 78 -10.52 9.62 -13.75
N PRO A 79 -11.03 10.78 -14.22
CA PRO A 79 -11.69 10.89 -15.52
C PRO A 79 -10.83 10.56 -16.74
N ARG A 80 -9.50 10.66 -16.61
CA ARG A 80 -8.57 10.41 -17.72
C ARG A 80 -8.17 8.94 -17.87
N LEU A 81 -8.65 8.04 -17.01
CA LEU A 81 -8.44 6.60 -17.16
C LEU A 81 -9.37 6.05 -18.24
N LEU A 82 -8.78 5.59 -19.33
CA LEU A 82 -9.45 5.26 -20.58
C LEU A 82 -10.11 3.89 -20.55
N HIS A 83 -9.49 2.95 -19.83
CA HIS A 83 -9.90 1.55 -19.83
C HIS A 83 -10.16 1.03 -18.42
N ARG A 84 -10.98 -0.04 -18.34
CA ARG A 84 -11.30 -0.72 -17.08
C ARG A 84 -10.03 -1.16 -16.34
N HIS A 85 -9.06 -1.76 -17.04
CA HIS A 85 -7.82 -2.22 -16.43
C HIS A 85 -6.98 -1.08 -15.83
N GLU A 86 -7.01 0.12 -16.41
CA GLU A 86 -6.30 1.28 -15.84
C GLU A 86 -6.93 1.73 -14.52
N ARG A 87 -8.27 1.65 -14.42
CA ARG A 87 -9.01 1.94 -13.18
C ARG A 87 -8.72 0.91 -12.10
N GLU A 88 -8.63 -0.36 -12.47
CA GLU A 88 -8.25 -1.44 -11.56
C GLU A 88 -6.82 -1.25 -11.04
N LEU A 89 -5.87 -0.97 -11.93
CA LEU A 89 -4.49 -0.66 -11.56
C LEU A 89 -4.37 0.59 -10.68
N ALA A 90 -5.10 1.66 -11.02
CA ALA A 90 -5.10 2.89 -10.22
C ALA A 90 -5.67 2.65 -8.81
N ALA A 91 -6.74 1.86 -8.69
CA ALA A 91 -7.34 1.50 -7.40
C ALA A 91 -6.35 0.71 -6.54
N VAL A 92 -5.75 -0.34 -7.11
CA VAL A 92 -4.79 -1.20 -6.41
C VAL A 92 -3.55 -0.44 -6.02
N ALA A 93 -2.99 0.36 -6.93
CA ALA A 93 -1.81 1.16 -6.65
C ALA A 93 -2.08 2.16 -5.52
N ALA A 94 -3.20 2.89 -5.56
CA ALA A 94 -3.58 3.82 -4.51
C ALA A 94 -3.77 3.14 -3.14
N PHE A 95 -4.31 1.91 -3.14
CA PHE A 95 -4.49 1.13 -1.91
C PHE A 95 -3.15 0.75 -1.24
N VAL A 96 -2.10 0.46 -2.03
CA VAL A 96 -0.83 -0.07 -1.52
C VAL A 96 0.34 0.94 -1.55
N GLN A 97 0.17 2.10 -2.20
CA GLN A 97 1.22 3.10 -2.41
C GLN A 97 1.96 3.51 -1.13
N SER A 98 1.23 3.57 -0.02
CA SER A 98 1.75 4.04 1.27
C SER A 98 2.19 2.91 2.21
N CYS A 99 2.29 1.67 1.74
CA CYS A 99 2.60 0.51 2.59
C CYS A 99 3.92 0.67 3.36
N GLY A 100 4.98 1.16 2.71
CA GLY A 100 6.26 1.42 3.36
C GLY A 100 6.19 2.52 4.43
N TYR A 101 5.33 3.53 4.24
CA TYR A 101 5.11 4.58 5.23
C TYR A 101 4.39 4.03 6.47
N TYR A 102 3.28 3.32 6.29
CA TYR A 102 2.51 2.79 7.42
C TYR A 102 3.29 1.74 8.20
N TRP A 103 4.04 0.87 7.50
CA TRP A 103 4.95 -0.06 8.16
C TRP A 103 5.98 0.68 9.01
N CYS A 104 6.64 1.72 8.47
CA CYS A 104 7.61 2.51 9.21
C CYS A 104 7.00 3.22 10.42
N ALA A 105 5.81 3.81 10.25
CA ALA A 105 5.08 4.49 11.33
C ALA A 105 4.71 3.51 12.45
N TYR A 106 4.23 2.31 12.10
CA TYR A 106 3.92 1.27 13.08
C TYR A 106 5.18 0.81 13.84
N GLN A 107 6.29 0.59 13.14
CA GLN A 107 7.57 0.25 13.78
C GLN A 107 8.09 1.36 14.72
N GLN A 108 7.78 2.63 14.43
CA GLN A 108 8.09 3.75 15.32
C GLN A 108 7.22 3.80 16.58
N VAL A 109 6.02 3.21 16.56
CA VAL A 109 5.21 3.06 17.78
C VAL A 109 5.74 1.91 18.64
N LEU A 110 6.23 0.84 17.99
CA LEU A 110 6.83 -0.30 18.68
C LEU A 110 8.22 0.02 19.27
N GLY A 111 9.00 0.87 18.60
CA GLY A 111 10.26 1.43 19.11
C GLY A 111 10.04 2.73 19.87
N ARG A 112 10.90 3.11 20.81
CA ARG A 112 10.78 4.45 21.44
C ARG A 112 10.97 5.55 20.38
N PRO A 113 10.09 6.56 20.28
CA PRO A 113 10.19 7.60 19.26
C PRO A 113 11.49 8.40 19.44
N ALA A 114 12.27 8.51 18.37
CA ALA A 114 13.49 9.32 18.34
C ALA A 114 13.15 10.79 18.06
N ALA A 115 13.91 11.72 18.65
CA ALA A 115 13.78 13.15 18.40
C ALA A 115 13.97 13.45 16.89
N GLN A 116 13.05 14.23 16.33
CA GLN A 116 13.01 14.55 14.90
C GLN A 116 13.92 15.75 14.61
N ASN A 117 15.09 15.52 14.01
CA ASN A 117 15.91 16.56 13.39
C ASN A 117 15.99 16.36 11.86
N ALA A 118 16.62 17.29 11.13
CA ALA A 118 16.69 17.23 9.66
C ALA A 118 17.41 15.96 9.13
N GLU A 119 18.41 15.47 9.87
CA GLU A 119 19.09 14.21 9.55
C GLU A 119 18.14 13.03 9.78
N THR A 120 17.43 12.99 10.92
CA THR A 120 16.40 11.99 11.24
C THR A 120 15.32 11.94 10.15
N MET A 121 14.93 13.09 9.58
CA MET A 121 13.94 13.15 8.49
C MET A 121 14.47 12.56 7.17
N ARG A 122 15.73 12.81 6.81
CA ARG A 122 16.35 12.19 5.62
C ARG A 122 16.49 10.68 5.81
N PHE A 123 16.94 10.24 6.99
CA PHE A 123 16.98 8.82 7.33
C PHE A 123 15.58 8.20 7.29
N TYR A 124 14.55 8.90 7.75
CA TYR A 124 13.17 8.41 7.73
C TYR A 124 12.64 8.21 6.31
N ARG A 125 12.87 9.17 5.40
CA ARG A 125 12.49 9.02 3.98
C ARG A 125 13.19 7.83 3.31
N SER A 126 14.48 7.65 3.56
CA SER A 126 15.24 6.50 3.05
C SER A 126 14.71 5.17 3.60
N ARG A 127 14.34 5.13 4.88
CA ARG A 127 13.70 3.96 5.51
C ARG A 127 12.36 3.63 4.88
N ILE A 128 11.51 4.64 4.62
CA ILE A 128 10.22 4.43 3.93
C ILE A 128 10.44 3.82 2.56
N ALA A 129 11.34 4.39 1.74
CA ALA A 129 11.63 3.87 0.41
C ALA A 129 12.17 2.43 0.46
N SER A 130 13.03 2.13 1.44
CA SER A 130 13.58 0.78 1.62
C SER A 130 12.51 -0.22 2.05
N ALA A 131 11.62 0.15 2.98
CA ALA A 131 10.51 -0.69 3.42
C ALA A 131 9.50 -0.92 2.29
N HIS A 132 9.14 0.15 1.57
CA HIS A 132 8.29 0.08 0.38
C HIS A 132 8.82 -0.93 -0.64
N LYS A 133 10.13 -0.85 -0.93
CA LYS A 133 10.78 -1.80 -1.83
C LYS A 133 10.72 -3.22 -1.31
N ALA A 134 11.14 -3.45 -0.06
CA ALA A 134 11.20 -4.78 0.53
C ALA A 134 9.82 -5.47 0.59
N LEU A 135 8.75 -4.71 0.88
CA LEU A 135 7.39 -5.24 0.96
C LEU A 135 6.82 -5.60 -0.42
N LEU A 136 7.14 -4.81 -1.46
CA LEU A 136 6.54 -4.95 -2.79
C LEU A 136 7.32 -5.87 -3.73
N GLU A 137 8.61 -6.10 -3.49
CA GLU A 137 9.49 -6.85 -4.40
C GLU A 137 8.97 -8.25 -4.70
N GLU A 138 8.65 -9.04 -3.68
CA GLU A 138 8.17 -10.41 -3.87
C GLU A 138 6.76 -10.47 -4.47
N PRO A 139 5.75 -9.72 -3.97
CA PRO A 139 4.43 -9.67 -4.60
C PRO A 139 4.46 -9.25 -6.07
N LEU A 140 5.26 -8.24 -6.44
CA LEU A 140 5.42 -7.81 -7.83
C LEU A 140 6.14 -8.86 -8.68
N ARG A 141 7.15 -9.53 -8.12
CA ARG A 141 7.84 -10.64 -8.80
C ARG A 141 6.87 -11.78 -9.13
N GLN A 142 5.97 -12.13 -8.21
CA GLN A 142 4.95 -13.16 -8.46
C GLN A 142 3.92 -12.69 -9.49
N LEU A 143 3.48 -11.44 -9.39
CA LEU A 143 2.55 -10.85 -10.35
C LEU A 143 3.10 -10.90 -11.78
N ARG A 144 4.37 -10.53 -11.98
CA ARG A 144 5.06 -10.61 -13.28
C ARG A 144 5.13 -12.03 -13.84
N ARG A 145 5.31 -13.04 -12.99
CA ARG A 145 5.34 -14.45 -13.42
C ARG A 145 3.99 -14.92 -13.96
N CYS A 146 2.89 -14.43 -13.39
CA CYS A 146 1.54 -14.80 -13.79
C CYS A 146 1.00 -13.91 -14.91
N HIS A 147 1.31 -12.62 -14.87
CA HIS A 147 0.88 -11.58 -15.81
C HIS A 147 1.95 -10.50 -15.93
N ALA A 148 2.85 -10.67 -16.91
CA ALA A 148 4.00 -9.81 -17.14
C ALA A 148 3.61 -8.33 -17.28
N ASP A 149 2.79 -7.98 -18.28
CA ASP A 149 2.42 -6.59 -18.59
C ASP A 149 1.83 -5.86 -17.38
N LEU A 150 0.91 -6.52 -16.68
CA LEU A 150 0.26 -5.97 -15.50
C LEU A 150 1.24 -5.78 -14.34
N GLY A 151 2.16 -6.73 -14.14
CA GLY A 151 3.22 -6.65 -13.15
C GLY A 151 4.23 -5.53 -13.44
N TYR A 152 4.61 -5.32 -14.70
CA TYR A 152 5.51 -4.24 -15.11
C TYR A 152 4.85 -2.87 -14.96
N THR A 153 3.63 -2.69 -15.46
CA THR A 153 2.89 -1.44 -15.30
C THR A 153 2.69 -1.09 -13.82
N LEU A 154 2.28 -2.04 -12.99
CA LEU A 154 2.08 -1.79 -11.55
C LEU A 154 3.40 -1.45 -10.84
N ALA A 155 4.50 -2.16 -11.15
CA ALA A 155 5.81 -1.87 -10.57
C ALA A 155 6.28 -0.43 -10.89
N GLN A 156 6.08 0.03 -12.13
CA GLN A 156 6.45 1.39 -12.54
C GLN A 156 5.57 2.45 -11.86
N VAL A 157 4.26 2.20 -11.81
CA VAL A 157 3.31 3.08 -11.12
C VAL A 157 3.70 3.25 -9.64
N LEU A 158 4.10 2.16 -8.98
CA LEU A 158 4.54 2.15 -7.58
C LEU A 158 5.98 2.65 -7.36
N GLY A 159 6.69 3.04 -8.43
CA GLY A 159 8.05 3.60 -8.36
C GLY A 159 9.15 2.57 -8.07
N MET A 160 8.91 1.30 -8.37
CA MET A 160 9.84 0.19 -8.06
C MET A 160 10.92 -0.02 -9.12
N GLU A 161 10.57 0.15 -10.39
CA GLU A 161 11.43 -0.10 -11.55
C GLU A 161 11.11 0.91 -12.66
N HIS A 162 12.06 1.20 -13.54
CA HIS A 162 11.82 1.77 -14.87
C HIS A 162 12.10 0.64 -15.87
N ASP A 163 11.08 0.20 -16.58
CA ASP A 163 11.19 -0.86 -17.57
C ASP A 163 10.58 -0.33 -18.88
N ASP A 164 11.23 -0.54 -20.02
CA ASP A 164 10.71 -0.06 -21.31
C ASP A 164 9.51 -0.88 -21.82
N THR A 165 9.12 -1.94 -21.10
CA THR A 165 8.00 -2.84 -21.47
C THR A 165 6.61 -2.28 -21.19
N ALA A 166 6.44 -1.40 -20.19
CA ALA A 166 5.12 -0.82 -19.90
C ALA A 166 4.83 0.36 -20.83
N ASP A 167 3.56 0.55 -21.21
CA ASP A 167 3.13 1.73 -21.95
C ASP A 167 3.33 3.00 -21.09
N PRO A 168 4.24 3.91 -21.44
CA PRO A 168 4.54 5.10 -20.65
C PRO A 168 3.33 6.04 -20.54
N GLN A 169 2.45 6.06 -21.53
CA GLN A 169 1.24 6.89 -21.47
C GLN A 169 0.23 6.31 -20.48
N GLN A 170 0.09 4.99 -20.43
CA GLN A 170 -0.73 4.30 -19.44
C GLN A 170 -0.20 4.57 -18.02
N VAL A 171 1.10 4.38 -17.81
CA VAL A 171 1.75 4.64 -16.52
C VAL A 171 1.53 6.10 -16.09
N ALA A 172 1.74 7.07 -16.98
CA ALA A 172 1.54 8.48 -16.68
C ALA A 172 0.08 8.81 -16.31
N ARG A 173 -0.91 8.22 -16.99
CA ARG A 173 -2.33 8.39 -16.64
C ARG A 173 -2.64 7.85 -15.25
N ILE A 174 -2.13 6.67 -14.91
CA ILE A 174 -2.33 6.06 -13.60
C ILE A 174 -1.64 6.88 -12.51
N GLN A 175 -0.39 7.30 -12.72
CA GLN A 175 0.33 8.17 -11.77
C GLN A 175 -0.37 9.52 -11.58
N ALA A 176 -0.96 10.10 -12.63
CA ALA A 176 -1.78 11.31 -12.51
C ALA A 176 -3.04 11.06 -11.66
N ALA A 177 -3.66 9.89 -11.77
CA ALA A 177 -4.76 9.49 -10.89
C ALA A 177 -4.30 9.44 -9.43
N LEU A 178 -3.16 8.81 -9.15
CA LEU A 178 -2.59 8.74 -7.78
C LEU A 178 -2.27 10.13 -7.22
N GLY A 179 -1.63 10.99 -8.01
CA GLY A 179 -1.31 12.36 -7.60
C GLY A 179 -2.55 13.20 -7.28
N SER A 180 -3.66 12.96 -7.97
CA SER A 180 -4.93 13.65 -7.68
C SER A 180 -5.53 13.29 -6.32
N VAL A 181 -5.23 12.10 -5.81
CA VAL A 181 -5.65 11.61 -4.50
C VAL A 181 -4.75 12.17 -3.39
N MET A 182 -3.43 12.13 -3.61
CA MET A 182 -2.45 12.61 -2.62
C MET A 182 -2.57 14.11 -2.33
N MET A 183 -3.04 14.91 -3.29
CA MET A 183 -3.33 16.34 -3.07
C MET A 183 -4.61 16.61 -2.24
N GLN A 184 -5.41 15.58 -1.96
CA GLN A 184 -6.67 15.69 -1.22
C GLN A 184 -6.64 14.99 0.14
N MET A 185 -5.52 14.35 0.48
CA MET A 185 -5.28 13.83 1.83
C MET A 185 -4.64 14.95 2.67
N PRO A 186 -5.15 15.23 3.88
CA PRO A 186 -4.70 16.36 4.71
C PRO A 186 -3.23 16.28 5.12
#